data_AF-A0A8H2XL22-F1
#
_entry.id   AF-A0A8H2XL22-F1
#
_cell.length_a   1.000
_cell.length_b   1.000
_cell.length_c   1.000
_cell.angle_alpha   90.00
_cell.angle_beta   90.00
_cell.angle_gamma   90.00
#
_symmetry.space_group_name_H-M   'P 1'
#
loop_
_entity.id
_entity.type
_entity.pdbx_description
1 polymer ?
#
loop_
_entity_poly.entity_id
_entity_poly.type
_entity_poly.pdbx_seq_one_letter_code
_entity_poly.pdbx_strand_id
1 'polypeptide(L)'
;MSGRRELLRLLWIIPPTLTFTSLVGTINVVSGSSMQPALNPEGPYQRDIVLVDRWSIVARHRYRRGDVVSLRSPLDPNLIIVKRILALGGDTLETLPPYPDKEIRVPNGYAWVEGDEPFRSRDSNHFGPVPLGLIESRIALVLWPFKRLGPVPQRVDTKRVHIERRRRPMVQPIE
;
A
#
# COMPACT_ATOMS: atom_id res chain seq x y z
N MET A 1 32.66 37.54 11.55
CA MET A 1 32.59 36.17 12.12
C MET A 1 31.16 35.62 12.30
N SER A 2 30.09 36.38 12.02
CA SER A 2 28.69 35.92 12.22
C SER A 2 28.19 34.95 11.12
N GLY A 3 28.47 35.23 9.84
CA GLY A 3 27.89 34.46 8.72
C GLY A 3 28.28 32.98 8.63
N ARG A 4 29.48 32.59 9.07
CA ARG A 4 29.93 31.18 9.04
C ARG A 4 29.14 30.30 10.02
N ARG A 5 28.71 30.85 11.16
CA ARG A 5 27.93 30.13 12.17
C ARG A 5 26.47 29.96 11.75
N GLU A 6 25.89 30.95 11.10
CA GLU A 6 24.56 30.89 10.48
C GLU A 6 24.51 29.85 9.35
N LEU A 7 25.51 29.86 8.46
CA LEU A 7 25.60 28.91 7.35
C LEU A 7 25.74 27.46 7.85
N LEU A 8 26.54 27.24 8.90
CA LEU A 8 26.67 25.92 9.52
C LEU A 8 25.35 25.47 10.16
N ARG A 9 24.61 26.35 10.84
CA ARG A 9 23.28 26.00 11.41
C ARG A 9 22.28 25.58 10.34
N LEU A 10 22.23 26.31 9.22
CA LEU A 10 21.38 25.95 8.09
C LEU A 10 21.75 24.57 7.51
N LEU A 11 23.03 24.23 7.44
CA LEU A 11 23.51 22.92 6.97
C LEU A 11 23.05 21.75 7.85
N TRP A 12 22.84 21.98 9.14
CA TRP A 12 22.35 20.96 10.09
C TRP A 12 20.82 20.91 10.19
N ILE A 13 20.11 21.97 9.83
CA ILE A 13 18.64 22.03 9.93
C ILE A 13 17.98 21.63 8.62
N ILE A 14 18.51 22.09 7.48
CA ILE A 14 17.88 21.94 6.18
C ILE A 14 17.82 20.46 5.73
N PRO A 15 18.91 19.66 5.77
CA PRO A 15 18.85 18.26 5.33
C PRO A 15 17.94 17.38 6.21
N PRO A 16 17.95 17.47 7.57
CA PRO A 16 16.98 16.74 8.39
C PRO A 16 15.54 17.19 8.15
N THR A 17 15.29 18.48 7.92
CA THR A 17 13.93 19.00 7.67
C THR A 17 13.41 18.56 6.30
N LEU A 18 14.26 18.61 5.26
CA LEU A 18 13.92 18.13 3.92
C LEU A 18 13.76 16.61 3.88
N THR A 19 14.63 15.85 4.56
CA THR A 19 14.47 14.39 4.67
C THR A 19 13.22 14.05 5.46
N PHE A 20 12.97 14.68 6.61
CA PHE A 20 11.76 14.44 7.40
C PHE A 20 10.47 14.73 6.62
N THR A 21 10.41 15.86 5.91
CA THR A 21 9.22 16.21 5.10
C THR A 21 9.05 15.31 3.89
N SER A 22 10.12 14.90 3.22
CA SER A 22 10.04 13.98 2.08
C SER A 22 9.72 12.54 2.46
N LEU A 23 10.04 12.13 3.69
CA LEU A 23 9.84 10.77 4.17
C LEU A 23 8.46 10.56 4.79
N VAL A 24 7.94 11.51 5.57
CA VAL A 24 6.76 11.29 6.44
C VAL A 24 5.44 11.19 5.67
N GLY A 25 5.25 12.00 4.62
CA GLY A 25 4.11 11.81 3.73
C GLY A 25 4.00 12.84 2.62
N THR A 26 3.56 12.39 1.45
CA THR A 26 3.38 13.24 0.26
C THR A 26 1.90 13.31 -0.09
N ILE A 27 1.47 14.44 -0.63
CA ILE A 27 0.11 14.60 -1.15
C ILE A 27 0.09 14.10 -2.60
N ASN A 28 -0.80 13.16 -2.92
CA ASN A 28 -1.01 12.67 -4.28
C ASN A 28 -2.49 12.77 -4.67
N VAL A 29 -2.75 12.86 -5.96
CA VAL A 29 -4.10 12.80 -6.52
C VAL A 29 -4.32 11.40 -7.06
N VAL A 30 -5.35 10.70 -6.59
CA VAL A 30 -5.71 9.37 -7.10
C VAL A 30 -6.87 9.50 -8.08
N SER A 31 -6.61 9.11 -9.32
CA SER A 31 -7.63 9.01 -10.37
C SER A 31 -7.89 7.55 -10.73
N GLY A 32 -9.15 7.23 -11.00
CA GLY A 32 -9.58 5.90 -11.45
C GLY A 32 -10.63 5.28 -10.54
N SER A 33 -11.33 4.27 -11.08
CA SER A 33 -12.47 3.61 -10.45
C SER A 33 -12.12 2.30 -9.74
N SER A 34 -10.92 1.74 -9.94
CA SER A 34 -10.60 0.41 -9.43
C SER A 34 -10.58 0.27 -7.90
N MET A 35 -10.54 1.41 -7.19
CA MET A 35 -10.57 1.46 -5.73
C MET A 35 -11.93 1.95 -5.19
N GLN A 36 -12.97 2.03 -6.01
CA GLN A 36 -14.32 2.31 -5.53
C GLN A 36 -14.83 1.15 -4.68
N PRO A 37 -15.53 1.40 -3.55
CA PRO A 37 -15.96 2.71 -3.04
C PRO A 37 -14.96 3.37 -2.09
N ALA A 38 -13.79 2.78 -1.80
CA ALA A 38 -12.83 3.36 -0.86
C ALA A 38 -12.24 4.68 -1.35
N LEU A 39 -11.97 4.80 -2.65
CA LEU A 39 -11.51 6.01 -3.32
C LEU A 39 -12.43 6.36 -4.50
N ASN A 40 -12.64 7.65 -4.73
CA ASN A 40 -13.46 8.22 -5.81
C ASN A 40 -14.91 7.64 -5.92
N PRO A 41 -15.70 7.60 -4.83
CA PRO A 41 -17.00 6.93 -4.80
C PRO A 41 -18.08 7.60 -5.66
N GLU A 42 -18.00 8.91 -5.92
CA GLU A 42 -19.03 9.66 -6.65
C GLU A 42 -18.88 9.55 -8.18
N GLY A 43 -17.95 8.73 -8.68
CA GLY A 43 -17.81 8.41 -10.10
C GLY A 43 -16.41 8.66 -10.66
N PRO A 44 -16.20 8.39 -11.97
CA PRO A 44 -14.88 8.38 -12.59
C PRO A 44 -14.24 9.78 -12.76
N TYR A 45 -15.03 10.86 -12.64
CA TYR A 45 -14.57 12.23 -12.82
C TYR A 45 -14.09 12.89 -11.51
N GLN A 46 -14.45 12.33 -10.35
CA GLN A 46 -14.00 12.84 -9.06
C GLN A 46 -12.61 12.29 -8.73
N ARG A 47 -11.78 13.13 -8.10
CA ARG A 47 -10.43 12.78 -7.72
C ARG A 47 -10.22 13.05 -6.24
N ASP A 48 -9.79 12.02 -5.52
CA ASP A 48 -9.40 12.11 -4.13
C ASP A 48 -7.97 12.61 -4.04
N ILE A 49 -7.78 13.65 -3.24
CA ILE A 49 -6.45 14.06 -2.81
C ILE A 49 -6.15 13.26 -1.56
N VAL A 50 -5.05 12.51 -1.57
CA VAL A 50 -4.69 11.58 -0.50
C VAL A 50 -3.30 11.91 0.06
N LEU A 51 -3.13 11.65 1.34
CA LEU A 51 -1.82 11.59 1.97
C LEU A 51 -1.26 10.18 1.81
N VAL A 52 -0.10 10.08 1.16
CA VAL A 52 0.66 8.82 1.07
C VAL A 52 1.79 8.78 2.09
N ASP A 53 1.97 7.63 2.68
CA ASP A 53 3.01 7.28 3.65
C ASP A 53 4.05 6.40 2.94
N ARG A 54 5.15 7.02 2.51
CA ARG A 54 6.29 6.34 1.87
C ARG A 54 7.23 5.72 2.90
N TRP A 55 7.40 6.37 4.05
CA TRP A 55 8.30 5.90 5.11
C TRP A 55 7.96 4.52 5.64
N SER A 56 6.68 4.24 5.87
CA SER A 56 6.23 2.92 6.36
C SER A 56 6.65 1.79 5.42
N ILE A 57 6.61 2.03 4.11
CA ILE A 57 6.94 1.06 3.08
C ILE A 57 8.46 0.99 2.85
N VAL A 58 9.08 2.11 2.48
CA VAL A 58 10.47 2.16 2.01
C VAL A 58 11.47 1.98 3.15
N ALA A 59 11.26 2.66 4.29
CA ALA A 59 12.22 2.64 5.39
C ALA A 59 11.93 1.55 6.43
N ARG A 60 10.66 1.17 6.58
CA ARG A 60 10.24 0.23 7.64
C ARG A 60 9.77 -1.12 7.11
N HIS A 61 9.60 -1.30 5.80
CA HIS A 61 9.08 -2.53 5.19
C HIS A 61 7.80 -3.05 5.87
N ARG A 62 6.93 -2.13 6.31
CA ARG A 62 5.70 -2.45 7.03
C ARG A 62 4.53 -2.56 6.06
N TYR A 63 4.28 -3.77 5.60
CA TYR A 63 3.12 -4.12 4.78
C TYR A 63 2.06 -4.78 5.66
N ARG A 64 0.81 -4.33 5.58
CA ARG A 64 -0.31 -4.96 6.29
C ARG A 64 -1.41 -5.37 5.32
N ARG A 65 -2.09 -6.47 5.67
CA ARG A 65 -3.33 -6.86 5.00
C ARG A 65 -4.36 -5.75 5.16
N GLY A 66 -5.07 -5.45 4.09
CA GLY A 66 -6.03 -4.36 4.00
C GLY A 66 -5.43 -3.00 3.71
N ASP A 67 -4.10 -2.84 3.64
CA ASP A 67 -3.49 -1.58 3.22
C ASP A 67 -3.83 -1.28 1.76
N VAL A 68 -4.23 -0.04 1.48
CA VAL A 68 -4.27 0.48 0.11
C VAL A 68 -2.90 1.05 -0.21
N VAL A 69 -2.31 0.60 -1.32
CA VAL A 69 -0.95 0.93 -1.70
C VAL A 69 -0.85 1.37 -3.15
N SER A 70 0.11 2.24 -3.42
CA SER A 70 0.57 2.51 -4.79
C SER A 70 1.73 1.57 -5.11
N LEU A 71 1.69 0.96 -6.28
CA LEU A 71 2.76 0.10 -6.77
C LEU A 71 3.01 0.36 -8.26
N ARG A 72 4.24 0.08 -8.69
CA ARG A 72 4.56 0.01 -10.11
C ARG A 72 3.94 -1.23 -10.71
N SER A 73 3.24 -1.08 -11.84
CA SER A 73 2.58 -2.20 -12.51
C SER A 73 3.63 -3.21 -12.98
N PRO A 74 3.47 -4.51 -12.68
CA PRO A 74 4.36 -5.55 -13.20
C PRO A 74 4.21 -5.76 -14.71
N LEU A 75 3.09 -5.31 -15.31
CA LEU A 75 2.83 -5.41 -16.74
C LEU A 75 3.34 -4.19 -17.52
N ASP A 76 3.43 -3.03 -16.88
CA ASP A 76 3.89 -1.78 -17.49
C ASP A 76 4.69 -0.96 -16.46
N PRO A 77 6.03 -0.96 -16.55
CA PRO A 77 6.88 -0.24 -15.60
C PRO A 77 6.65 1.28 -15.57
N ASN A 78 6.00 1.88 -16.57
CA ASN A 78 5.71 3.31 -16.61
C ASN A 78 4.39 3.67 -15.91
N LEU A 79 3.60 2.67 -15.52
CA LEU A 79 2.30 2.85 -14.91
C LEU A 79 2.34 2.57 -13.40
N ILE A 80 1.90 3.56 -12.61
CA ILE A 80 1.63 3.38 -11.18
C ILE A 80 0.15 3.05 -11.00
N ILE A 81 -0.14 1.95 -10.32
CA ILE A 81 -1.50 1.51 -10.00
C ILE A 81 -1.73 1.58 -8.49
N VAL A 82 -2.98 1.79 -8.10
CA VAL A 82 -3.42 1.73 -6.70
C VAL A 82 -4.26 0.49 -6.50
N LYS A 83 -3.87 -0.33 -5.52
CA LYS A 83 -4.54 -1.60 -5.16
C LYS A 83 -4.54 -1.80 -3.66
N ARG A 84 -5.34 -2.75 -3.19
CA ARG A 84 -5.37 -3.19 -1.80
C ARG A 84 -4.62 -4.49 -1.63
N ILE A 85 -3.78 -4.58 -0.60
CA ILE A 85 -3.14 -5.83 -0.18
C ILE A 85 -4.21 -6.72 0.47
N LEU A 86 -4.53 -7.85 -0.14
CA LEU A 86 -5.42 -8.86 0.46
C LEU A 86 -4.62 -9.83 1.32
N ALA A 87 -3.48 -10.29 0.79
CA ALA A 87 -2.65 -11.32 1.41
C ALA A 87 -1.16 -11.03 1.22
N LEU A 88 -0.36 -11.55 2.16
CA LEU A 88 1.09 -11.43 2.19
C LEU A 88 1.72 -12.82 2.17
N GLY A 89 3.03 -12.89 1.91
CA GLY A 89 3.78 -14.14 1.90
C GLY A 89 3.45 -15.08 3.06
N GLY A 90 3.18 -16.34 2.70
CA GLY A 90 2.73 -17.41 3.61
C GLY A 90 1.21 -17.62 3.64
N ASP A 91 0.42 -16.58 3.37
CA ASP A 91 -1.04 -16.70 3.33
C ASP A 91 -1.52 -17.55 2.15
N THR A 92 -2.66 -18.20 2.33
CA THR A 92 -3.40 -18.86 1.26
C THR A 92 -4.67 -18.08 0.97
N LEU A 93 -5.04 -17.91 -0.30
CA LEU A 93 -6.29 -17.26 -0.66
C LEU A 93 -6.96 -17.87 -1.89
N GLU A 94 -8.28 -17.75 -1.94
CA GLU A 94 -9.09 -18.07 -3.10
C GLU A 94 -9.00 -16.96 -4.15
N THR A 95 -8.47 -17.31 -5.32
CA THR A 95 -8.27 -16.42 -6.45
C THR A 95 -9.56 -16.28 -7.26
N LEU A 96 -9.62 -15.23 -8.08
CA LEU A 96 -10.72 -14.99 -9.00
C LEU A 96 -10.26 -15.20 -10.45
N PRO A 97 -11.18 -15.57 -11.37
CA PRO A 97 -10.91 -15.50 -12.79
C PRO A 97 -10.44 -14.09 -13.19
N PRO A 98 -9.46 -13.96 -14.10
CA PRO A 98 -8.96 -14.99 -15.01
C PRO A 98 -7.75 -15.80 -14.51
N TYR A 99 -7.43 -15.77 -13.21
CA TYR A 99 -6.30 -16.54 -12.68
C TYR A 99 -6.53 -18.05 -12.89
N PRO A 100 -5.51 -18.83 -13.32
CA PRO A 100 -5.70 -20.22 -13.73
C PRO A 100 -6.06 -21.16 -12.58
N ASP A 101 -5.43 -20.97 -11.43
CA ASP A 101 -5.70 -21.76 -10.23
C ASP A 101 -6.83 -21.12 -9.43
N LYS A 102 -7.58 -21.92 -8.66
CA LYS A 102 -8.64 -21.41 -7.75
C LYS A 102 -8.13 -20.96 -6.39
N GLU A 103 -6.94 -21.39 -6.03
CA GLU A 103 -6.30 -21.09 -4.76
C GLU A 103 -4.81 -20.91 -4.99
N ILE A 104 -4.21 -19.97 -4.26
CA ILE A 104 -2.77 -19.76 -4.27
C ILE A 104 -2.26 -19.55 -2.86
N ARG A 105 -1.09 -20.12 -2.57
CA ARG A 105 -0.26 -19.70 -1.43
C ARG A 105 0.70 -18.61 -1.88
N VAL A 106 0.59 -17.43 -1.30
CA VAL A 106 1.41 -16.26 -1.66
C VAL A 106 2.88 -16.55 -1.32
N PRO A 107 3.81 -16.45 -2.28
CA PRO A 107 5.23 -16.65 -2.01
C PRO A 107 5.79 -15.64 -1.00
N ASN A 108 6.80 -16.04 -0.23
CA ASN A 108 7.50 -15.13 0.68
C ASN A 108 8.14 -13.98 -0.10
N GLY A 109 8.00 -12.74 0.40
CA GLY A 109 8.47 -11.54 -0.30
C GLY A 109 7.52 -11.00 -1.37
N TYR A 110 6.33 -11.60 -1.51
CA TYR A 110 5.28 -11.16 -2.41
C TYR A 110 4.01 -10.76 -1.64
N ALA A 111 3.14 -10.01 -2.32
CA ALA A 111 1.79 -9.67 -1.89
C ALA A 111 0.78 -10.02 -2.99
N TRP A 112 -0.42 -10.43 -2.59
CA TRP A 112 -1.58 -10.48 -3.47
C TRP A 112 -2.38 -9.19 -3.31
N VAL A 113 -2.55 -8.45 -4.41
CA VAL A 113 -3.23 -7.16 -4.45
C VAL A 113 -4.45 -7.19 -5.38
N GLU A 114 -5.57 -6.61 -4.95
CA GLU A 114 -6.81 -6.49 -5.74
C GLU A 114 -7.36 -5.07 -5.69
N GLY A 115 -8.17 -4.71 -6.69
CA GLY A 115 -9.00 -3.50 -6.61
C GLY A 115 -10.20 -3.72 -5.68
N ASP A 116 -10.75 -2.63 -5.12
CA ASP A 116 -12.01 -2.69 -4.39
C ASP A 116 -13.22 -2.82 -5.33
N GLU A 117 -13.05 -2.46 -6.61
CA GLU A 117 -14.05 -2.61 -7.67
C GLU A 117 -13.63 -3.76 -8.62
N PRO A 118 -14.22 -4.97 -8.48
CA PRO A 118 -13.75 -6.17 -9.18
C PRO A 118 -13.83 -6.07 -10.70
N PHE A 119 -14.84 -5.37 -11.23
CA PHE A 119 -15.13 -5.36 -12.68
C PHE A 119 -14.32 -4.32 -13.48
N ARG A 120 -13.52 -3.47 -12.82
CA ARG A 120 -12.73 -2.41 -13.47
C ARG A 120 -11.26 -2.42 -13.06
N SER A 121 -10.78 -3.54 -12.53
CA SER A 121 -9.44 -3.67 -11.97
C SER A 121 -8.62 -4.71 -12.74
N ARG A 122 -7.51 -4.28 -13.35
CA ARG A 122 -6.38 -5.19 -13.60
C ARG A 122 -5.57 -5.28 -12.33
N ASP A 123 -5.49 -6.48 -11.77
CA ASP A 123 -4.85 -6.77 -10.49
C ASP A 123 -4.22 -8.16 -10.46
N SER A 124 -3.93 -8.72 -9.27
CA SER A 124 -3.21 -9.99 -9.14
C SER A 124 -3.94 -11.16 -9.78
N ASN A 125 -5.27 -11.08 -9.98
CA ASN A 125 -5.99 -12.10 -10.74
C ASN A 125 -5.56 -12.15 -12.23
N HIS A 126 -4.90 -11.10 -12.73
CA HIS A 126 -4.43 -11.00 -14.11
C HIS A 126 -2.92 -11.22 -14.25
N PHE A 127 -2.12 -10.71 -13.31
CA PHE A 127 -0.64 -10.74 -13.38
C PHE A 127 0.02 -11.57 -12.28
N GLY A 128 -0.76 -12.16 -11.37
CA GLY A 128 -0.26 -12.95 -10.25
C GLY A 128 0.25 -12.14 -9.06
N PRO A 129 0.96 -12.77 -8.12
CA PRO A 129 1.48 -12.09 -6.93
C PRO A 129 2.56 -11.07 -7.30
N VAL A 130 2.60 -9.96 -6.56
CA VAL A 130 3.51 -8.83 -6.80
C VAL A 130 4.66 -8.85 -5.79
N PRO A 131 5.94 -8.71 -6.23
CA PRO A 131 7.05 -8.49 -5.33
C PRO A 131 6.82 -7.26 -4.43
N LEU A 132 7.10 -7.38 -3.12
CA LEU A 132 6.93 -6.27 -2.17
C LEU A 132 7.76 -5.03 -2.54
N GLY A 133 8.86 -5.21 -3.29
CA GLY A 133 9.70 -4.13 -3.80
C GLY A 133 9.06 -3.26 -4.87
N LEU A 134 7.96 -3.69 -5.52
CA LEU A 134 7.20 -2.85 -6.46
C LEU A 134 6.25 -1.89 -5.75
N ILE A 135 5.99 -2.11 -4.46
CA ILE A 135 5.11 -1.27 -3.65
C ILE A 135 5.89 -0.01 -3.23
N GLU A 136 5.42 1.16 -3.67
CA GLU A 136 6.11 2.44 -3.47
C GLU A 136 5.61 3.20 -2.24
N SER A 137 4.31 3.12 -1.93
CA SER A 137 3.73 3.86 -0.79
C SER A 137 2.40 3.28 -0.30
N ARG A 138 2.03 3.60 0.94
CA ARG A 138 0.72 3.31 1.52
C ARG A 138 -0.17 4.55 1.47
N ILE A 139 -1.42 4.42 1.07
CA ILE A 139 -2.40 5.50 1.13
C ILE A 139 -2.99 5.54 2.54
N ALA A 140 -2.66 6.59 3.29
CA ALA A 140 -2.98 6.68 4.72
C ALA A 140 -4.30 7.42 4.98
N LEU A 141 -4.51 8.55 4.30
CA LEU A 141 -5.62 9.47 4.58
C LEU A 141 -6.19 10.04 3.28
N VAL A 142 -7.51 10.20 3.19
CA VAL A 142 -8.15 11.08 2.20
C VAL A 142 -8.17 12.48 2.78
N LEU A 143 -7.60 13.45 2.08
CA LEU A 143 -7.53 14.87 2.47
C LEU A 143 -8.66 15.70 1.86
N TRP A 144 -9.05 15.38 0.62
CA TRP A 144 -10.12 16.07 -0.11
C TRP A 144 -10.91 15.07 -0.97
N PRO A 145 -12.24 15.22 -1.11
CA PRO A 145 -13.11 16.29 -0.60
C PRO A 145 -13.28 16.27 0.93
N PHE A 146 -13.45 17.45 1.57
CA PHE A 146 -13.50 17.56 3.04
C PHE A 146 -14.57 16.70 3.71
N LYS A 147 -15.69 16.43 3.01
CA LYS A 147 -16.73 15.51 3.49
C LYS A 147 -16.23 14.08 3.75
N ARG A 148 -15.07 13.73 3.20
CA ARG A 148 -14.42 12.41 3.27
C ARG A 148 -13.05 12.46 3.93
N LEU A 149 -12.70 13.58 4.60
CA LEU A 149 -11.46 13.70 5.35
C LEU A 149 -11.40 12.58 6.40
N GLY A 150 -10.45 11.66 6.26
CA GLY A 150 -10.37 10.52 7.15
C GLY A 150 -9.44 9.40 6.67
N PRO A 151 -9.13 8.44 7.56
CA PRO A 151 -8.28 7.31 7.22
C PRO A 151 -8.92 6.44 6.14
N VAL A 152 -8.11 5.93 5.23
CA VAL A 152 -8.60 4.96 4.24
C VAL A 152 -8.99 3.67 4.97
N PRO A 153 -10.22 3.16 4.79
CA PRO A 153 -10.67 1.95 5.47
C PRO A 153 -9.74 0.77 5.17
N GLN A 154 -9.30 0.06 6.21
CA GLN A 154 -8.60 -1.21 6.08
C GLN A 154 -9.64 -2.33 6.00
N ARG A 155 -10.01 -2.72 4.77
CA ARG A 155 -10.89 -3.86 4.54
C ARG A 155 -10.03 -5.10 4.28
N VAL A 156 -10.27 -6.16 5.03
CA VAL A 156 -9.64 -7.47 4.76
C VAL A 156 -10.78 -8.42 4.46
N ASP A 157 -10.77 -9.02 3.27
CA ASP A 157 -11.72 -10.07 2.94
C ASP A 157 -11.29 -11.37 3.61
N THR A 158 -11.73 -11.55 4.86
CA THR A 158 -11.40 -12.73 5.66
C THR A 158 -12.08 -14.00 5.16
N LYS A 159 -13.01 -13.92 4.20
CA LYS A 159 -13.67 -15.11 3.65
C LYS A 159 -12.79 -15.81 2.63
N ARG A 160 -12.10 -15.05 1.79
CA ARG A 160 -11.20 -15.58 0.76
C ARG A 160 -9.77 -15.79 1.24
N VAL A 161 -9.34 -15.11 2.30
CA VAL A 161 -7.95 -15.17 2.79
C VAL A 161 -7.85 -16.05 4.03
N HIS A 162 -7.23 -17.22 3.86
CA HIS A 162 -6.81 -18.12 4.92
C HIS A 162 -5.44 -17.68 5.45
N ILE A 163 -5.48 -16.89 6.52
CA ILE A 163 -4.26 -16.37 7.17
C ILE A 163 -3.54 -17.50 7.88
N GLU A 164 -2.30 -17.78 7.46
CA GLU A 164 -1.39 -18.63 8.23
C GLU A 164 -1.06 -17.86 9.53
N ARG A 165 -1.85 -18.07 10.59
CA ARG A 165 -1.54 -17.54 11.92
C ARG A 165 -0.14 -18.03 12.24
N ARG A 166 0.85 -17.13 12.33
CA ARG A 166 2.15 -17.46 12.92
C ARG A 166 1.86 -18.19 14.23
N ARG A 167 2.07 -19.52 14.27
CA ARG A 167 2.09 -20.26 15.53
C ARG A 167 3.11 -19.52 16.39
N ARG A 168 2.70 -19.03 17.56
CA ARG A 168 3.69 -18.62 18.56
C ARG A 168 4.64 -19.81 18.71
N PRO A 169 5.97 -19.62 18.70
CA PRO A 169 6.85 -20.71 19.09
C PRO A 169 6.36 -21.18 20.46
N MET A 170 6.00 -22.46 20.56
CA MET A 170 5.76 -23.09 21.86
C MET A 170 7.08 -22.95 22.61
N VAL A 171 7.12 -22.08 23.60
CA VAL A 171 8.18 -22.08 24.60
C VAL A 171 8.01 -23.41 25.33
N GLN A 172 8.89 -24.37 25.05
CA GLN A 172 8.94 -25.60 25.83
C GLN A 172 9.25 -25.20 27.28
N PRO A 173 8.53 -25.75 28.28
CA PRO A 173 8.91 -25.55 29.67
C PRO A 173 10.35 -26.01 29.84
N ILE A 174 11.16 -25.17 30.48
CA ILE A 174 12.49 -25.55 30.92
C ILE A 174 12.25 -26.53 32.06
N GLU A 175 12.59 -27.81 31.86
CA GLU A 175 12.63 -28.83 32.92
C GLU A 175 13.72 -28.53 33.94
#